data_AF-A0A965UUN5-F1
#
_entry.id   AF-A0A965UUN5-F1
#
_cell.length_a   1.000
_cell.length_b   1.000
_cell.length_c   1.000
_cell.angle_alpha   90.00
_cell.angle_beta   90.00
_cell.angle_gamma   90.00
#
_symmetry.space_group_name_H-M   'P 1'
#
loop_
_entity.id
_entity.type
_entity.pdbx_description
1 polymer ?
#
loop_
_entity_poly.entity_id
_entity_poly.type
_entity_poly.pdbx_seq_one_letter_code
_entity_poly.pdbx_strand_id
1 'polypeptide(L)' 'MNNPLKSYLSARGITAVAFAERIDVSPAYLSRLMSGEREADATFLGKVFRETDGVVTPTEWVGWFDTLRDPVSG' A
#
# COMPACT_ATOMS: atom_id res chain seq x y z
N MET A 1 -12.67 0.38 4.14
CA MET A 1 -12.04 0.23 2.81
C MET A 1 -10.93 -0.82 2.89
N ASN A 2 -10.73 -1.67 1.89
CA ASN A 2 -9.60 -2.61 1.89
C ASN A 2 -8.31 -1.88 1.51
N ASN A 3 -7.16 -2.34 2.01
CA ASN A 3 -5.86 -1.84 1.57
C ASN A 3 -5.73 -2.06 0.04
N PRO A 4 -5.48 -1.00 -0.76
CA PRO A 4 -5.50 -1.10 -2.22
C PRO A 4 -4.38 -1.98 -2.75
N LEU A 5 -3.17 -1.90 -2.17
CA LEU A 5 -2.05 -2.75 -2.55
C LEU A 5 -2.31 -4.21 -2.20
N LYS A 6 -2.88 -4.50 -1.02
CA LYS A 6 -3.23 -5.88 -0.64
C LYS A 6 -4.21 -6.50 -1.64
N SER A 7 -5.18 -5.72 -2.10
CA SER A 7 -6.18 -6.15 -3.09
C SER A 7 -5.52 -6.41 -4.44
N TYR A 8 -4.65 -5.50 -4.89
CA TYR A 8 -3.85 -5.65 -6.12
C TYR A 8 -3.01 -6.92 -6.12
N LEU A 9 -2.27 -7.16 -5.02
CA LEU A 9 -1.37 -8.30 -4.86
C LEU A 9 -2.14 -9.63 -4.88
N SER A 10 -3.25 -9.69 -4.14
CA SER A 10 -4.09 -10.90 -4.09
C SER A 10 -4.69 -11.24 -5.44
N ALA A 11 -5.12 -10.24 -6.22
CA ALA A 11 -5.69 -10.46 -7.55
C ALA A 11 -4.67 -11.02 -8.56
N ARG A 12 -3.37 -10.82 -8.32
CA ARG A 12 -2.28 -11.25 -9.20
C ARG A 12 -1.47 -12.44 -8.66
N GLY A 13 -1.83 -12.96 -7.48
CA GLY A 13 -1.06 -14.02 -6.82
C GLY A 13 0.36 -13.60 -6.43
N ILE A 14 0.59 -12.31 -6.19
CA ILE A 14 1.91 -11.77 -5.80
C ILE A 14 1.99 -11.71 -4.27
N THR A 15 3.08 -12.20 -3.70
CA THR A 15 3.32 -12.08 -2.25
C THR A 15 3.81 -10.68 -1.90
N ALA A 16 3.49 -10.20 -0.69
CA ALA A 16 3.99 -8.89 -0.23
C ALA A 16 5.52 -8.84 -0.18
N VAL A 17 6.18 -9.95 0.17
CA VAL A 17 7.65 -10.07 0.16
C VAL A 17 8.21 -9.85 -1.24
N ALA A 18 7.68 -10.58 -2.24
CA ALA A 18 8.13 -10.43 -3.62
C ALA A 18 7.89 -9.02 -4.16
N PHE A 19 6.79 -8.38 -3.77
CA PHE A 19 6.54 -6.99 -4.15
C PHE A 19 7.52 -6.01 -3.46
N ALA A 20 7.81 -6.21 -2.18
CA ALA A 20 8.77 -5.38 -1.43
C ALA A 20 10.16 -5.40 -2.08
N GLU A 21 10.60 -6.59 -2.50
CA GLU A 21 11.86 -6.77 -3.22
C GLU A 21 11.87 -6.00 -4.56
N ARG A 22 10.78 -6.03 -5.33
CA ARG A 22 10.69 -5.32 -6.62
C ARG A 22 10.77 -3.80 -6.47
N ILE A 23 10.22 -3.25 -5.41
CA ILE A 23 10.28 -1.81 -5.13
C ILE A 23 11.46 -1.39 -4.26
N ASP A 24 12.41 -2.31 -3.99
CA ASP A 24 13.60 -2.07 -3.18
C ASP A 24 13.24 -1.47 -1.80
N VAL A 25 12.39 -2.18 -1.05
CA VAL A 25 12.10 -1.90 0.36
C VAL A 25 12.10 -3.21 1.16
N SER A 26 12.29 -3.12 2.48
CA SER A 26 12.23 -4.32 3.31
C SER A 26 10.78 -4.83 3.47
N PRO A 27 10.55 -6.15 3.52
CA PRO A 27 9.22 -6.71 3.78
C PRO A 27 8.59 -6.21 5.08
N ALA A 28 9.42 -6.01 6.13
CA ALA A 28 8.96 -5.47 7.40
C ALA A 28 8.48 -4.01 7.27
N TYR A 29 9.17 -3.19 6.47
CA TYR A 29 8.74 -1.83 6.20
C TYR A 29 7.40 -1.82 5.45
N LEU A 30 7.28 -2.63 4.40
CA LEU A 30 6.04 -2.76 3.65
C LEU A 30 4.88 -3.23 4.54
N SER A 31 5.13 -4.20 5.44
CA SER A 31 4.11 -4.70 6.35
C SER A 31 3.53 -3.60 7.26
N ARG A 32 4.39 -2.74 7.83
CA ARG A 32 3.95 -1.62 8.70
C ARG A 32 3.13 -0.59 7.94
N LEU A 33 3.47 -0.34 6.68
CA LEU A 33 2.70 0.54 5.80
C LEU A 33 1.34 -0.08 5.48
N MET A 34 1.31 -1.38 5.14
CA MET A 34 0.07 -2.08 4.79
C MET A 34 -0.85 -2.37 5.97
N SER A 35 -0.33 -2.37 7.21
CA SER A 35 -1.13 -2.49 8.44
C SER A 35 -1.67 -1.15 8.96
N GLY A 36 -1.16 -0.03 8.44
CA GLY A 36 -1.49 1.31 8.92
C GLY A 36 -0.71 1.74 10.16
N GLU A 37 0.26 0.95 10.63
CA GLU A 37 1.19 1.35 11.71
C GLU A 37 2.06 2.55 11.33
N ARG A 38 2.24 2.80 10.04
CA ARG A 38 3.02 3.91 9.51
C ARG A 38 2.33 4.53 8.30
N GLU A 39 2.37 5.85 8.24
CA GLU A 39 1.98 6.63 7.07
C GLU A 39 3.04 6.53 5.96
N ALA A 40 2.59 6.37 4.72
CA ALA A 40 3.47 6.30 3.56
C ALA A 40 3.96 7.69 3.15
N ASP A 41 5.24 7.82 2.82
CA ASP A 41 5.77 9.02 2.19
C ASP A 41 5.57 9.01 0.65
N ALA A 42 5.78 10.17 0.03
CA ALA A 42 5.64 10.32 -1.42
C ALA A 42 6.58 9.42 -2.22
N THR A 43 7.75 9.08 -1.68
CA THR A 43 8.73 8.20 -2.33
C THR A 43 8.19 6.78 -2.45
N PHE A 44 7.65 6.24 -1.35
CA PHE A 44 7.00 4.93 -1.33
C PHE A 44 5.79 4.91 -2.27
N LEU A 45 4.93 5.94 -2.20
CA LEU A 45 3.75 6.02 -3.06
C LEU A 45 4.13 6.07 -4.55
N GLY A 46 5.20 6.78 -4.91
CA GLY A 46 5.72 6.81 -6.28
C GLY A 46 6.26 5.45 -6.74
N LYS A 47 6.94 4.70 -5.86
CA LYS A 47 7.40 3.33 -6.13
C LYS A 47 6.22 2.39 -6.38
N VAL A 48 5.20 2.42 -5.53
CA VAL A 48 3.98 1.60 -5.69
C VAL A 48 3.23 1.96 -6.96
N PHE A 49 3.02 3.25 -7.23
CA PHE A 49 2.33 3.70 -8.44
C PHE A 49 3.02 3.19 -9.71
N ARG A 50 4.35 3.27 -9.76
CA ARG A 50 5.13 2.79 -10.90
C ARG A 50 5.09 1.26 -11.05
N GLU A 51 5.34 0.50 -9.98
CA GLU A 51 5.36 -0.97 -10.03
C GLU A 51 3.99 -1.59 -10.31
N THR A 52 2.90 -0.86 -10.01
CA THR A 52 1.54 -1.31 -10.28
C THR A 52 0.97 -0.79 -11.60
N ASP A 53 1.78 -0.15 -12.44
CA ASP A 53 1.35 0.52 -13.69
C ASP A 53 0.14 1.46 -13.47
N GLY A 54 0.15 2.18 -12.36
CA GLY A 54 -0.89 3.12 -11.97
C GLY A 54 -2.19 2.51 -11.44
N VAL A 55 -2.25 1.19 -11.25
CA VAL A 55 -3.44 0.53 -10.68
C VAL A 55 -3.65 0.86 -9.21
N VAL A 56 -2.57 1.02 -8.44
CA VAL A 56 -2.65 1.50 -7.05
C VAL A 56 -2.23 2.97 -7.04
N THR A 57 -3.20 3.86 -6.89
CA THR A 57 -2.95 5.31 -6.90
C THR A 57 -2.60 5.84 -5.50
N PRO A 58 -1.82 6.95 -5.41
CA PRO A 58 -1.61 7.63 -4.14
C PRO A 58 -2.91 8.03 -3.45
N THR A 59 -3.93 8.45 -4.21
CA THR A 59 -5.24 8.85 -3.67
C THR A 59 -5.98 7.69 -3.02
N GLU A 60 -5.99 6.50 -3.63
CA GLU A 60 -6.59 5.31 -3.02
C GLU A 60 -5.85 4.87 -1.77
N TRP A 61 -4.51 4.98 -1.77
CA TRP A 61 -3.72 4.67 -0.57
C TRP A 61 -4.05 5.62 0.58
N VAL A 62 -4.02 6.93 0.33
CA VAL A 62 -4.32 7.95 1.34
C VAL A 62 -5.75 7.79 1.85
N GLY A 63 -6.72 7.63 0.95
CA GLY A 63 -8.12 7.40 1.34
C GLY A 63 -8.32 6.15 2.20
N TRP A 64 -7.62 5.06 1.89
CA TRP A 64 -7.62 3.88 2.76
C TRP A 64 -6.99 4.17 4.13
N PHE A 65 -5.82 4.81 4.16
CA PHE A 65 -5.10 5.10 5.40
C PHE A 65 -5.90 6.04 6.32
N ASP A 66 -6.56 7.05 5.75
CA ASP A 66 -7.45 7.96 6.50
C ASP A 66 -8.60 7.20 7.18
N THR A 67 -9.15 6.17 6.54
CA THR A 67 -10.20 5.32 7.15
C THR A 67 -9.73 4.53 8.36
N LEU A 68 -8.41 4.34 8.54
CA LEU A 68 -7.84 3.72 9.74
C LEU A 68 -7.67 4.72 10.88
N ARG A 69 -7.49 6.00 10.54
CA ARG A 69 -7.20 7.07 11.50
C ARG A 69 -8.46 7.71 12.06
N ASP A 70 -9.54 7.75 11.27
CA ASP A 70 -10.83 8.29 11.70
C ASP A 70 -11.96 7.27 11.47
N PRO A 71 -12.20 6.37 12.44
CA PRO A 71 -13.23 5.35 12.30
C PRO A 71 -14.66 5.88 12.47
N VAL A 72 -14.90 7.19 12.70
CA VAL A 72 -16.19 7.72 13.21
C VAL A 72 -17.04 8.46 12.16
N SER A 73 -16.80 8.28 10.86
CA SER A 73 -17.71 8.83 9.82
C SER A 73 -18.61 7.78 9.15
N GLY A 74 -18.90 6.67 9.84
CA GLY A 74 -19.84 5.62 9.42
C GLY A 74 -21.14 5.64 10.20
#